data_AF-A0AAU6HGK6-F1
#
_entry.id   AF-A0AAU6HGK6-F1
#
_cell.length_a   1.000
_cell.length_b   1.000
_cell.length_c   1.000
_cell.angle_alpha   90.00
_cell.angle_beta   90.00
_cell.angle_gamma   90.00
#
_symmetry.space_group_name_H-M   'P 1'
#
loop_
_entity.id
_entity.type
_entity.pdbx_description
1 polymer ?
#
loop_
_entity_poly.entity_id
_entity_poly.type
_entity_poly.pdbx_seq_one_letter_code
_entity_poly.pdbx_strand_id
1 'polypeptide(L)'
;MTDLAGDDHHVEIYRNHYAHGTTAHVMAGRAVNRAQQWVFERVSQRPLFIEEEAEQRLEEPEVAEAVGMDPDQAHNMRMGQLDMGLTHCRNPYDSPHTPGAQLCHVAPAMCMLCRNAVIFTSQLPRLLLFADHIERMRAVLDPARWQAVWGKQAAALKGLFAECADQLPAARQEITDRGLHLDLPLGLRTEYDR
;
A
#
# COMPACT_ATOMS: atom_id res chain seq x y z
N MET A 1 38.89 34.10 -21.01
CA MET A 1 39.63 33.61 -19.84
C MET A 1 38.72 32.59 -19.19
N THR A 2 38.82 31.37 -19.70
CA THR A 2 37.83 30.31 -19.59
C THR A 2 38.04 29.55 -18.29
N ASP A 3 36.97 29.41 -17.53
CA ASP A 3 36.87 28.61 -16.31
C ASP A 3 37.19 27.13 -16.64
N LEU A 4 38.43 26.75 -16.38
CA LEU A 4 39.02 25.43 -16.67
C LEU A 4 39.20 24.58 -15.40
N ALA A 5 38.64 25.02 -14.26
CA ALA A 5 38.78 24.32 -12.98
C ALA A 5 37.62 23.35 -12.68
N GLY A 6 36.69 23.15 -13.63
CA GLY A 6 35.51 22.31 -13.43
C GLY A 6 35.62 20.87 -13.93
N ASP A 7 36.53 20.57 -14.87
CA ASP A 7 36.38 19.40 -15.75
C ASP A 7 37.51 18.35 -15.65
N ASP A 8 38.47 18.51 -14.72
CA ASP A 8 39.69 17.67 -14.67
C ASP A 8 39.96 17.01 -13.30
N HIS A 9 38.90 16.51 -12.67
CA HIS A 9 39.02 15.77 -11.40
C HIS A 9 38.41 14.37 -11.51
N HIS A 10 39.27 13.37 -11.71
CA HIS A 10 38.94 11.95 -11.60
C HIS A 10 38.32 11.67 -10.22
N VAL A 11 37.29 10.81 -10.15
CA VAL A 11 36.56 10.46 -8.90
C VAL A 11 37.52 10.07 -7.75
N GLU A 12 38.67 9.49 -8.10
CA GLU A 12 39.72 9.07 -7.18
C GLU A 12 40.44 10.24 -6.49
N ILE A 13 40.70 11.34 -7.19
CA ILE A 13 41.27 12.57 -6.61
C ILE A 13 40.25 13.24 -5.67
N TYR A 14 38.97 13.29 -6.08
CA TYR A 14 37.89 13.79 -5.23
C TYR A 14 37.77 12.99 -3.93
N ARG A 15 37.78 11.65 -4.02
CA ARG A 15 37.73 10.76 -2.85
C ARG A 15 38.90 10.96 -1.89
N ASN A 16 40.12 11.06 -2.41
CA ASN A 16 41.30 11.13 -1.55
C ASN A 16 41.50 12.51 -0.91
N HIS A 17 41.12 13.59 -1.59
CA HIS A 17 41.49 14.95 -1.15
C HIS A 17 40.31 15.85 -0.76
N TYR A 18 39.10 15.59 -1.28
CA TYR A 18 37.95 16.50 -1.11
C TYR A 18 36.74 15.86 -0.41
N ALA A 19 36.61 14.53 -0.44
CA ALA A 19 35.50 13.81 0.18
C ALA A 19 35.51 13.85 1.71
N HIS A 20 36.63 14.25 2.33
CA HIS A 20 36.78 14.44 3.77
C HIS A 20 36.28 15.81 4.28
N GLY A 21 35.88 16.71 3.37
CA GLY A 21 35.34 18.01 3.75
C GLY A 21 33.96 17.87 4.40
N THR A 22 33.67 18.69 5.41
CA THR A 22 32.37 18.72 6.11
C THR A 22 31.20 18.83 5.13
N THR A 23 31.35 19.61 4.05
CA THR A 23 30.35 19.74 2.98
C THR A 23 30.09 18.41 2.27
N ALA A 24 31.12 17.62 1.95
CA ALA A 24 30.98 16.32 1.30
C ALA A 24 30.27 15.31 2.22
N HIS A 25 30.60 15.29 3.53
CA HIS A 25 29.90 14.46 4.51
C HIS A 25 28.42 14.84 4.67
N VAL A 26 28.08 16.14 4.72
CA VAL A 26 26.69 16.59 4.79
C VAL A 26 25.91 16.20 3.53
N MET A 27 26.51 16.33 2.35
CA MET A 27 25.87 15.91 1.09
C MET A 27 25.68 14.39 1.02
N ALA A 28 26.69 13.60 1.42
CA ALA A 28 26.59 12.15 1.50
C ALA A 28 25.50 11.71 2.49
N GLY A 29 25.47 12.32 3.68
CA GLY A 29 24.42 12.06 4.68
C GLY A 29 23.02 12.36 4.16
N ARG A 30 22.83 13.49 3.46
CA ARG A 30 21.55 13.82 2.80
C ARG A 30 21.16 12.81 1.72
N ALA A 31 22.11 12.34 0.93
CA ALA A 31 21.86 11.32 -0.10
C ALA A 31 21.45 9.97 0.51
N VAL A 32 22.15 9.53 1.56
CA VAL A 32 21.82 8.31 2.31
C VAL A 32 20.43 8.42 2.94
N ASN A 33 20.16 9.51 3.66
CA ASN A 33 18.85 9.72 4.29
C ASN A 33 17.73 9.77 3.26
N ARG A 34 17.94 10.41 2.10
CA ARG A 34 16.95 10.43 1.00
C ARG A 34 16.72 9.03 0.43
N ALA A 35 17.77 8.24 0.24
CA ALA A 35 17.64 6.88 -0.25
C ALA A 35 16.90 6.00 0.75
N GLN A 36 17.22 6.12 2.04
CA GLN A 36 16.51 5.42 3.12
C GLN A 36 15.04 5.82 3.17
N GLN A 37 14.74 7.12 3.16
CA GLN A 37 13.38 7.64 3.14
C GLN A 37 12.59 7.12 1.94
N TRP A 38 13.19 7.13 0.75
CA TRP A 38 12.57 6.59 -0.46
C TRP A 38 12.25 5.09 -0.34
N VAL A 39 13.16 4.31 0.25
CA VAL A 39 12.91 2.88 0.51
C VAL A 39 11.77 2.70 1.51
N PHE A 40 11.79 3.41 2.64
CA PHE A 40 10.72 3.34 3.64
C PHE A 40 9.37 3.71 3.05
N GLU A 41 9.28 4.81 2.31
CA GLU A 41 8.05 5.24 1.62
C GLU A 41 7.53 4.20 0.64
N ARG A 42 8.42 3.40 0.03
CA ARG A 42 8.07 2.37 -0.95
C ARG A 42 7.72 1.03 -0.30
N VAL A 43 8.31 0.70 0.85
CA VAL A 43 8.03 -0.52 1.62
C VAL A 43 6.77 -0.36 2.48
N SER A 44 6.48 0.86 2.94
CA SER A 44 5.27 1.19 3.71
C SER A 44 4.01 1.39 2.86
N GLN A 45 4.04 1.08 1.56
CA GLN A 45 2.85 1.11 0.69
C GLN A 45 2.02 -0.16 0.83
N ARG A 46 1.67 -0.52 2.07
CA ARG A 46 0.80 -1.64 2.36
C ARG A 46 -0.44 -1.14 3.11
N PRO A 47 -1.59 -1.81 2.94
CA PRO A 47 -2.73 -1.55 3.78
C PRO A 47 -2.37 -1.73 5.25
N LEU A 48 -2.93 -0.88 6.10
CA LEU A 48 -2.91 -1.08 7.54
C LEU A 48 -4.01 -2.08 7.91
N PHE A 49 -3.68 -3.11 8.68
CA PHE A 49 -4.67 -3.99 9.27
C PHE A 49 -5.00 -3.51 10.70
N ILE A 50 -6.28 -3.41 11.01
CA ILE A 50 -6.79 -3.04 12.34
C ILE A 50 -7.68 -4.18 12.81
N GLU A 51 -7.26 -4.82 13.90
CA GLU A 51 -8.02 -5.86 14.56
C GLU A 51 -9.25 -5.29 15.27
N GLU A 52 -10.25 -6.14 15.51
CA GLU A 52 -11.54 -5.76 16.09
C GLU A 52 -11.41 -4.98 17.42
N GLU A 53 -10.48 -5.36 18.31
CA GLU A 53 -10.26 -4.64 19.57
C GLU A 53 -9.78 -3.21 19.35
N ALA A 54 -8.82 -3.02 18.44
CA ALA A 54 -8.32 -1.69 18.08
C ALA A 54 -9.38 -0.89 17.29
N GLU A 55 -10.17 -1.55 16.45
CA GLU A 55 -11.28 -0.95 15.73
C GLU A 55 -12.33 -0.37 16.69
N GLN A 56 -12.70 -1.11 17.73
CA GLN A 56 -13.67 -0.67 18.74
C GLN A 56 -13.27 0.63 19.44
N ARG A 57 -11.96 0.86 19.55
CA ARG A 57 -11.35 2.02 20.20
C ARG A 57 -10.85 3.06 19.20
N LEU A 58 -11.09 2.87 17.91
CA LEU A 58 -10.48 3.69 16.85
C LEU A 58 -10.89 5.18 16.93
N GLU A 59 -12.06 5.48 17.48
CA GLU A 59 -12.51 6.87 17.71
C GLU A 59 -11.84 7.54 18.92
N GLU A 60 -11.11 6.79 19.77
CA GLU A 60 -10.25 7.37 20.79
C GLU A 60 -9.09 8.13 20.10
N PRO A 61 -8.87 9.42 20.40
CA PRO A 61 -7.86 10.22 19.69
C PRO A 61 -6.46 9.61 19.69
N GLU A 62 -6.05 8.99 20.80
CA GLU A 62 -4.73 8.34 20.93
C GLU A 62 -4.60 7.11 20.02
N VAL A 63 -5.68 6.35 19.82
CA VAL A 63 -5.69 5.17 18.95
C VAL A 63 -5.69 5.61 17.48
N ALA A 64 -6.53 6.59 17.12
CA ALA A 64 -6.55 7.18 15.78
C ALA A 64 -5.17 7.74 15.39
N GLU A 65 -4.54 8.51 16.28
CA GLU A 65 -3.22 9.09 16.03
C GLU A 65 -2.14 8.01 15.87
N ALA A 66 -2.17 6.95 16.68
CA ALA A 66 -1.22 5.84 16.60
C ALA A 66 -1.25 5.12 15.24
N VAL A 67 -2.40 5.12 14.55
CA VAL A 67 -2.55 4.55 13.21
C VAL A 67 -2.46 5.59 12.09
N GLY A 68 -2.13 6.84 12.42
CA GLY A 68 -1.99 7.94 11.47
C GLY A 68 -3.31 8.33 10.82
N MET A 69 -4.36 8.45 11.64
CA MET A 69 -5.67 9.00 11.28
C MET A 69 -6.01 10.19 12.18
N ASP A 70 -6.80 11.12 11.65
CA ASP A 70 -7.51 12.09 12.48
C ASP A 70 -8.83 11.49 13.02
N PRO A 71 -9.44 12.10 14.07
CA PRO A 71 -10.68 11.59 14.64
C PRO A 71 -11.87 11.54 13.66
N ASP A 72 -11.94 12.45 12.70
CA ASP A 72 -13.02 12.46 11.70
C ASP A 72 -12.85 11.30 10.72
N GLN A 73 -11.61 11.00 10.30
CA GLN A 73 -11.28 9.83 9.49
C GLN A 73 -11.64 8.53 10.22
N ALA A 74 -11.26 8.41 11.50
CA ALA A 74 -11.60 7.27 12.33
C ALA A 74 -13.11 7.05 12.42
N HIS A 75 -13.87 8.11 12.74
CA HIS A 75 -15.32 8.06 12.82
C HIS A 75 -15.98 7.70 11.49
N ASN A 76 -15.60 8.39 10.39
CA ASN A 76 -16.16 8.13 9.07
C ASN A 76 -15.83 6.72 8.58
N MET A 77 -14.67 6.17 8.93
CA MET A 77 -14.28 4.80 8.62
C MET A 77 -15.15 3.79 9.35
N ARG A 78 -15.36 3.98 10.66
CA ARG A 78 -16.26 3.17 11.50
C ARG A 78 -17.71 3.20 11.03
N MET A 79 -18.17 4.35 10.55
CA MET A 79 -19.50 4.53 9.97
C MET A 79 -19.61 3.99 8.54
N GLY A 80 -18.54 3.42 7.97
CA GLY A 80 -18.51 2.86 6.62
C GLY A 80 -18.45 3.90 5.50
N GLN A 81 -18.36 5.20 5.81
CA GLN A 81 -18.35 6.28 4.82
C GLN A 81 -17.07 6.30 3.97
N LEU A 82 -16.00 5.67 4.48
CA LEU A 82 -14.72 5.54 3.79
C LEU A 82 -14.49 4.14 3.21
N ASP A 83 -15.51 3.28 3.13
CA ASP A 83 -15.42 1.97 2.46
C ASP A 83 -15.30 2.12 0.94
N MET A 84 -14.21 1.59 0.37
CA MET A 84 -13.92 1.59 -1.07
C MET A 84 -14.18 0.23 -1.72
N GLY A 85 -14.97 -0.62 -1.06
CA GLY A 85 -15.35 -1.94 -1.52
C GLY A 85 -14.43 -3.03 -0.97
N LEU A 86 -13.13 -3.01 -1.27
CA LEU A 86 -12.19 -4.02 -0.74
C LEU A 86 -11.57 -3.61 0.61
N THR A 87 -11.35 -2.32 0.80
CA THR A 87 -10.72 -1.74 1.99
C THR A 87 -11.38 -0.42 2.29
N HIS A 88 -11.20 0.08 3.51
CA HIS A 88 -11.40 1.50 3.75
C HIS A 88 -10.24 2.33 3.17
N CYS A 89 -10.44 3.64 3.06
CA CYS A 89 -9.44 4.58 2.59
C CYS A 89 -9.34 5.81 3.51
N ARG A 90 -8.15 6.06 4.07
CA ARG A 90 -7.90 7.23 4.94
C ARG A 90 -8.14 8.57 4.23
N ASN A 91 -7.69 8.67 2.98
CA ASN A 91 -7.86 9.88 2.19
C ASN A 91 -7.91 9.55 0.69
N PRO A 92 -9.08 9.61 0.04
CA PRO A 92 -9.18 9.31 -1.39
C PRO A 92 -8.62 10.41 -2.30
N TYR A 93 -8.32 11.60 -1.77
CA TYR A 93 -7.74 12.72 -2.53
C TYR A 93 -6.21 12.79 -2.44
N ASP A 94 -5.59 12.00 -1.56
CA ASP A 94 -4.12 11.91 -1.39
C ASP A 94 -3.59 10.52 -1.77
N SER A 95 -4.03 9.99 -2.92
CA SER A 95 -3.54 8.70 -3.40
C SER A 95 -2.13 8.80 -4.00
N PRO A 96 -1.20 7.88 -3.68
CA PRO A 96 0.08 7.79 -4.38
C PRO A 96 -0.07 7.46 -5.88
N HIS A 97 -1.24 6.98 -6.30
CA HIS A 97 -1.49 6.54 -7.67
C HIS A 97 -2.22 7.58 -8.52
N THR A 98 -2.79 8.62 -7.89
CA THR A 98 -3.49 9.71 -8.57
C THR A 98 -2.99 11.03 -8.00
N PRO A 99 -1.88 11.59 -8.53
CA PRO A 99 -1.35 12.84 -8.03
C PRO A 99 -2.27 14.02 -8.37
N GLY A 100 -2.27 15.07 -7.54
CA GLY A 100 -2.94 16.34 -7.85
C GLY A 100 -4.27 16.59 -7.13
N ALA A 101 -4.44 16.08 -5.91
CA ALA A 101 -5.63 16.30 -5.07
C ALA A 101 -6.97 15.90 -5.71
N GLN A 102 -6.92 14.99 -6.70
CA GLN A 102 -8.09 14.43 -7.36
C GLN A 102 -8.55 13.16 -6.64
N LEU A 103 -9.84 12.85 -6.77
CA LEU A 103 -10.37 11.59 -6.28
C LEU A 103 -9.65 10.42 -6.98
N CYS A 104 -9.15 9.49 -6.17
CA CYS A 104 -8.52 8.27 -6.63
C CYS A 104 -9.50 7.46 -7.49
N HIS A 105 -9.08 7.10 -8.71
CA HIS A 105 -9.90 6.38 -9.69
C HIS A 105 -9.23 5.09 -10.17
N VAL A 106 -8.18 4.64 -9.47
CA VAL A 106 -7.55 3.35 -9.78
C VAL A 106 -8.47 2.20 -9.38
N ALA A 107 -8.24 1.05 -9.99
CA ALA A 107 -9.05 -0.12 -9.71
C ALA A 107 -8.90 -0.56 -8.22
N PRO A 108 -9.95 -1.07 -7.56
CA PRO A 108 -9.89 -1.46 -6.14
C PRO A 108 -8.76 -2.45 -5.80
N ALA A 109 -8.33 -3.26 -6.76
CA ALA A 109 -7.17 -4.14 -6.61
C ALA A 109 -5.89 -3.39 -6.17
N MET A 110 -5.72 -2.14 -6.59
CA MET A 110 -4.57 -1.30 -6.24
C MET A 110 -4.59 -0.86 -4.78
N CYS A 111 -5.73 -0.94 -4.09
CA CYS A 111 -5.80 -0.65 -2.64
C CYS A 111 -4.84 -1.55 -1.85
N MET A 112 -4.59 -2.80 -2.30
CA MET A 112 -3.60 -3.70 -1.67
C MET A 112 -2.16 -3.20 -1.70
N LEU A 113 -1.89 -2.15 -2.48
CA LEU A 113 -0.57 -1.55 -2.67
C LEU A 113 -0.58 -0.06 -2.29
N CYS A 114 -1.63 0.40 -1.61
CA CYS A 114 -1.83 1.80 -1.28
C CYS A 114 -1.65 2.03 0.22
N ARG A 115 -0.86 3.05 0.58
CA ARG A 115 -0.69 3.44 1.99
C ARG A 115 -2.01 3.88 2.64
N ASN A 116 -2.95 4.46 1.88
CA ASN A 116 -4.21 4.95 2.45
C ASN A 116 -5.19 3.82 2.78
N ALA A 117 -4.94 2.61 2.28
CA ALA A 117 -5.83 1.48 2.51
C ALA A 117 -5.77 1.03 3.98
N VAL A 118 -6.94 0.78 4.54
CA VAL A 118 -7.11 0.30 5.91
C VAL A 118 -8.10 -0.85 5.88
N ILE A 119 -7.76 -1.92 6.58
CA ILE A 119 -8.46 -3.19 6.55
C ILE A 119 -8.94 -3.49 7.96
N PHE A 120 -10.26 -3.62 8.10
CA PHE A 120 -10.89 -4.15 9.30
C PHE A 120 -11.10 -5.66 9.18
N THR A 121 -11.24 -6.35 10.32
CA THR A 121 -11.54 -7.79 10.35
C THR A 121 -12.80 -8.12 9.52
N SER A 122 -13.80 -7.22 9.54
CA SER A 122 -15.05 -7.33 8.75
C SER A 122 -14.85 -7.37 7.23
N GLN A 123 -13.68 -6.96 6.73
CA GLN A 123 -13.34 -6.98 5.30
C GLN A 123 -12.61 -8.27 4.87
N LEU A 124 -12.15 -9.10 5.82
CA LEU A 124 -11.45 -10.35 5.52
C LEU A 124 -12.24 -11.30 4.61
N PRO A 125 -13.56 -11.51 4.79
CA PRO A 125 -14.34 -12.36 3.89
C PRO A 125 -14.22 -11.93 2.42
N ARG A 126 -14.31 -10.63 2.15
CA ARG A 126 -14.23 -10.10 0.78
C ARG A 126 -12.81 -10.18 0.21
N LEU A 127 -11.79 -9.95 1.05
CA LEU A 127 -10.39 -10.07 0.64
C LEU A 127 -10.00 -11.53 0.34
N LEU A 128 -10.56 -12.50 1.07
CA LEU A 128 -10.41 -13.92 0.77
C LEU A 128 -11.01 -14.27 -0.59
N LEU A 129 -12.23 -13.80 -0.87
CA LEU A 129 -12.87 -13.98 -2.19
C LEU A 129 -12.06 -13.33 -3.32
N PHE A 130 -11.45 -12.17 -3.04
CA PHE A 130 -10.57 -11.48 -3.98
C PHE A 130 -9.26 -12.26 -4.21
N ALA A 131 -8.67 -12.85 -3.17
CA ALA A 131 -7.52 -13.73 -3.31
C ALA A 131 -7.84 -14.97 -4.15
N ASP A 132 -9.01 -15.58 -3.93
CA ASP A 132 -9.48 -16.72 -4.72
C ASP A 132 -9.69 -16.31 -6.20
N HIS A 133 -10.14 -15.07 -6.47
CA HIS A 133 -10.19 -14.52 -7.84
C HIS A 133 -8.82 -14.40 -8.48
N ILE A 134 -7.86 -13.80 -7.78
CA ILE A 134 -6.48 -13.66 -8.27
C ILE A 134 -5.86 -15.02 -8.57
N GLU A 135 -6.11 -16.02 -7.73
CA GLU A 135 -5.61 -17.37 -7.95
C GLU A 135 -6.25 -18.01 -9.19
N ARG A 136 -7.57 -17.88 -9.38
CA ARG A 136 -8.24 -18.33 -10.61
C ARG A 136 -7.63 -17.70 -11.86
N MET A 137 -7.23 -16.42 -11.80
CA MET A 137 -6.59 -15.75 -12.93
C MET A 137 -5.25 -16.36 -13.34
N ARG A 138 -4.57 -17.10 -12.45
CA ARG A 138 -3.32 -17.82 -12.78
C ARG A 138 -3.55 -18.93 -13.81
N ALA A 139 -4.76 -19.49 -13.87
CA ALA A 139 -5.13 -20.49 -14.87
C ALA A 139 -5.59 -19.89 -16.21
N VAL A 140 -5.90 -18.59 -16.26
CA VAL A 140 -6.47 -17.91 -17.43
C VAL A 140 -5.41 -17.07 -18.17
N LEU A 141 -4.51 -16.41 -17.44
CA LEU A 141 -3.48 -15.54 -18.00
C LEU A 141 -2.17 -16.30 -18.22
N ASP A 142 -1.34 -15.83 -19.16
CA ASP A 142 0.04 -16.30 -19.22
C ASP A 142 0.81 -15.91 -17.93
N PRO A 143 1.83 -16.69 -17.51
CA PRO A 143 2.52 -16.43 -16.25
C PRO A 143 3.15 -15.04 -16.13
N ALA A 144 3.68 -14.48 -17.21
CA ALA A 144 4.33 -13.16 -17.18
C ALA A 144 3.28 -12.05 -17.02
N ARG A 145 2.14 -12.17 -17.72
CA ARG A 145 0.99 -11.27 -17.57
C ARG A 145 0.39 -11.36 -16.19
N TRP A 146 0.15 -12.56 -15.66
CA TRP A 146 -0.36 -12.72 -14.29
C TRP A 146 0.57 -12.05 -13.28
N GLN A 147 1.89 -12.26 -13.39
CA GLN A 147 2.86 -11.65 -12.50
C GLN A 147 2.85 -10.12 -12.59
N ALA A 148 2.73 -9.56 -13.80
CA ALA A 148 2.69 -8.11 -14.01
C ALA A 148 1.41 -7.45 -13.47
N VAL A 149 0.26 -8.13 -13.62
CA VAL A 149 -1.06 -7.57 -13.25
C VAL A 149 -1.40 -7.82 -11.78
N TRP A 150 -1.16 -9.04 -11.29
CA TRP A 150 -1.66 -9.53 -10.00
C TRP A 150 -0.58 -9.90 -8.98
N GLY A 151 0.67 -10.09 -9.41
CA GLY A 151 1.72 -10.67 -8.56
C GLY A 151 1.98 -9.86 -7.27
N LYS A 152 1.88 -8.53 -7.34
CA LYS A 152 2.07 -7.66 -6.17
C LYS A 152 0.89 -7.74 -5.20
N GLN A 153 -0.33 -7.73 -5.70
CA GLN A 153 -1.56 -7.83 -4.92
C GLN A 153 -1.65 -9.19 -4.23
N ALA A 154 -1.29 -10.27 -4.94
CA ALA A 154 -1.19 -11.61 -4.37
C ALA A 154 -0.17 -11.67 -3.22
N ALA A 155 0.99 -11.04 -3.38
CA ALA A 155 2.01 -10.98 -2.34
C ALA A 155 1.55 -10.15 -1.12
N ALA A 156 0.87 -9.02 -1.35
CA ALA A 156 0.34 -8.17 -0.29
C ALA A 156 -0.75 -8.90 0.53
N LEU A 157 -1.68 -9.59 -0.15
CA LEU A 157 -2.71 -10.41 0.49
C LEU A 157 -2.10 -11.57 1.27
N LYS A 158 -1.11 -12.26 0.71
CA LYS A 158 -0.39 -13.33 1.42
C LYS A 158 0.26 -12.80 2.71
N GLY A 159 0.85 -11.61 2.66
CA GLY A 159 1.43 -10.95 3.82
C GLY A 159 0.38 -10.61 4.88
N LEU A 160 -0.75 -10.03 4.48
CA LEU A 160 -1.88 -9.74 5.37
C LEU A 160 -2.43 -11.01 6.03
N PHE A 161 -2.68 -12.05 5.24
CA PHE A 161 -3.24 -13.31 5.76
C PHE A 161 -2.28 -14.06 6.69
N ALA A 162 -0.97 -13.81 6.59
CA ALA A 162 -0.01 -14.32 7.56
C ALA A 162 -0.10 -13.60 8.90
N GLU A 163 -0.47 -12.31 8.89
CA GLU A 163 -0.63 -11.46 10.08
C GLU A 163 -1.92 -11.79 10.85
N CYS A 164 -3.02 -12.10 10.14
CA CYS A 164 -4.33 -12.43 10.73
C CYS A 164 -4.75 -13.90 10.52
N ALA A 165 -3.79 -14.83 10.55
CA ALA A 165 -4.00 -16.23 10.17
C ALA A 165 -5.08 -16.96 11.00
N ASP A 166 -5.21 -16.59 12.27
CA ASP A 166 -6.19 -17.10 13.23
C ASP A 166 -7.63 -16.66 12.91
N GLN A 167 -7.81 -15.53 12.22
CA GLN A 167 -9.12 -15.00 11.84
C GLN A 167 -9.65 -15.58 10.52
N LEU A 168 -8.79 -16.17 9.69
CA LEU A 168 -9.16 -16.67 8.36
C LEU A 168 -10.20 -17.79 8.37
N PRO A 169 -10.17 -18.78 9.28
CA PRO A 169 -11.20 -19.82 9.33
C PRO A 169 -12.60 -19.26 9.59
N ALA A 170 -12.73 -18.32 10.52
CA ALA A 170 -13.99 -17.65 10.81
C ALA A 170 -14.49 -16.84 9.61
N ALA A 171 -13.61 -16.07 8.97
CA ALA A 171 -13.94 -15.32 7.77
C ALA A 171 -14.38 -16.24 6.59
N ARG A 172 -13.76 -17.42 6.42
CA ARG A 172 -14.19 -18.41 5.42
C ARG A 172 -15.55 -19.04 5.73
N GLN A 173 -15.80 -19.30 7.01
CA GLN A 173 -17.10 -19.79 7.45
C GLN A 173 -18.20 -18.76 7.14
N GLU A 174 -17.93 -17.48 7.44
CA GLU A 174 -18.87 -16.39 7.15
C GLU A 174 -19.22 -16.28 5.66
N ILE A 175 -18.25 -16.43 4.75
CA ILE A 175 -18.50 -16.47 3.31
C ILE A 175 -19.54 -17.54 2.97
N THR A 176 -19.40 -18.72 3.56
CA THR A 176 -20.27 -19.87 3.31
C THR A 176 -21.66 -19.66 3.91
N ASP A 177 -21.73 -19.26 5.18
CA ASP A 177 -22.99 -19.08 5.91
C ASP A 177 -23.87 -17.98 5.31
N ARG A 178 -23.24 -16.89 4.84
CA ARG A 178 -23.93 -15.73 4.28
C ARG A 178 -24.05 -15.76 2.75
N GLY A 179 -23.45 -16.75 2.09
CA GLY A 179 -23.42 -16.85 0.62
C GLY A 179 -22.76 -15.62 -0.04
N LEU A 180 -21.68 -15.11 0.56
CA LEU A 180 -21.00 -13.92 0.06
C LEU A 180 -20.33 -14.21 -1.28
N HIS A 181 -20.34 -13.22 -2.17
CA HIS A 181 -19.68 -13.29 -3.46
C HIS A 181 -18.86 -12.02 -3.71
N LEU A 182 -17.91 -12.13 -4.65
CA LEU A 182 -17.04 -11.03 -4.99
C LEU A 182 -17.67 -10.14 -6.06
N ASP A 183 -18.02 -8.92 -5.65
CA ASP A 183 -18.42 -7.86 -6.56
C ASP A 183 -17.22 -6.98 -6.90
N LEU A 184 -16.76 -7.08 -8.15
CA LEU A 184 -15.71 -6.22 -8.70
C LEU A 184 -16.34 -5.26 -9.71
N PRO A 185 -15.95 -3.97 -9.71
CA PRO A 185 -16.38 -3.04 -10.75
C PRO A 185 -16.04 -3.58 -12.14
N LEU A 186 -16.91 -3.30 -13.12
CA LEU A 186 -16.76 -3.77 -14.50
C LEU A 186 -15.38 -3.45 -15.09
N GLY A 187 -14.84 -2.26 -14.80
CA GLY A 187 -13.51 -1.83 -15.28
C GLY A 187 -12.38 -2.77 -14.86
N LEU A 188 -12.44 -3.31 -13.63
CA LEU A 188 -11.43 -4.27 -13.16
C LEU A 188 -11.51 -5.58 -13.95
N ARG A 189 -12.73 -6.08 -14.22
CA ARG A 189 -12.93 -7.31 -15.01
C ARG A 189 -12.49 -7.17 -16.46
N THR A 190 -12.60 -5.99 -17.05
CA THR A 190 -12.22 -5.76 -18.45
C THR A 190 -10.73 -5.50 -18.65
N GLU A 191 -10.08 -4.84 -17.71
CA GLU A 191 -8.69 -4.41 -17.83
C GLU A 191 -7.67 -5.41 -17.25
N TYR A 192 -8.07 -6.18 -16.23
CA TYR A 192 -7.15 -7.05 -15.47
C TYR A 192 -7.35 -8.54 -15.75
N ASP A 193 -8.53 -8.94 -16.20
CA ASP A 193 -8.85 -10.36 -16.45
C ASP A 193 -8.64 -10.80 -17.92
N ARG A 194 -8.00 -9.95 -18.74
CA ARG A 194 -7.72 -10.21 -20.17
C ARG A 194 -6.24 -10.01 -20.53
#